data_AF-A0A7L4TES4-F1
#
_entry.id   AF-A0A7L4TES4-F1
#
_cell.length_a   1.000
_cell.length_b   1.000
_cell.length_c   1.000
_cell.angle_alpha   90.00
_cell.angle_beta   90.00
_cell.angle_gamma   90.00
#
_symmetry.space_group_name_H-M   'P 1'
#
loop_
_entity.id
_entity.type
_entity.pdbx_description
1 polymer ?
#
loop_
_entity_poly.entity_id
_entity_poly.type
_entity_poly.pdbx_seq_one_letter_code
_entity_poly.pdbx_strand_id
1 'polypeptide(L)'
;MFAQISHVVRSKESYTQDVFAYQGVRAIQIDEANSEGNEDNVFIFSKIEKNANPDKMYFQRFTKVNGKWIVKASVEINHNGIISAWGSRKGFADYDKDKSVDAFFIYALYDTNFREQSVHLIFSKKDQLYTIESKVSNDFKKDKFSDNFKSLDAVSKKEILEYWNKLDKIDK
;
A
#
# COMPACT_ATOMS: atom_id res chain seq x y z
N MET A 1 8.53 -14.45 20.20
CA MET A 1 8.83 -15.25 18.99
C MET A 1 8.36 -14.42 17.82
N PHE A 2 9.22 -14.10 16.86
CA PHE A 2 8.85 -13.34 15.66
C PHE A 2 8.01 -14.22 14.74
N ALA A 3 6.98 -13.67 14.07
CA ALA A 3 6.39 -14.38 12.95
C ALA A 3 7.38 -14.41 11.78
N GLN A 4 7.51 -15.58 11.14
CA GLN A 4 8.22 -15.68 9.87
C GLN A 4 7.33 -15.11 8.78
N ILE A 5 7.73 -13.95 8.23
CA ILE A 5 7.05 -13.35 7.09
C ILE A 5 7.61 -13.98 5.81
N SER A 6 6.74 -14.60 5.02
CA SER A 6 7.08 -15.13 3.70
C SER A 6 6.47 -14.27 2.62
N HIS A 7 7.27 -13.94 1.60
CA HIS A 7 6.78 -13.27 0.39
C HIS A 7 6.59 -14.32 -0.71
N VAL A 8 5.38 -14.44 -1.23
CA VAL A 8 5.05 -15.45 -2.23
C VAL A 8 4.93 -14.77 -3.59
N VAL A 9 5.74 -15.22 -4.55
CA VAL A 9 5.66 -14.78 -5.94
C VAL A 9 4.88 -15.82 -6.73
N ARG A 10 3.65 -15.47 -7.16
CA ARG A 10 2.85 -16.27 -8.10
C ARG A 10 2.63 -15.50 -9.39
N SER A 11 2.21 -16.21 -10.45
CA SER A 11 1.76 -15.55 -11.68
C SER A 11 0.65 -14.55 -11.36
N LYS A 12 0.68 -13.37 -11.98
CA LYS A 12 -0.41 -12.37 -11.86
C LYS A 12 -1.77 -12.96 -12.29
N GLU A 13 -1.75 -13.94 -13.20
CA GLU A 13 -2.93 -14.66 -13.69
C GLU A 13 -3.63 -15.48 -12.61
N SER A 14 -2.94 -15.80 -11.51
CA SER A 14 -3.52 -16.49 -10.35
C SER A 14 -4.38 -15.60 -9.45
N TYR A 15 -4.39 -14.29 -9.69
CA TYR A 15 -5.12 -13.29 -8.89
C TYR A 15 -6.29 -12.70 -9.70
N THR A 16 -7.25 -13.56 -10.02
CA THR A 16 -8.46 -13.18 -10.75
C THR A 16 -9.48 -12.49 -9.84
N GLN A 17 -10.38 -11.70 -10.42
CA GLN A 17 -11.45 -11.02 -9.65
C GLN A 17 -12.45 -12.00 -9.02
N ASP A 18 -12.60 -13.20 -9.58
CA ASP A 18 -13.45 -14.26 -9.00
C ASP A 18 -12.92 -14.77 -7.66
N VAL A 19 -11.59 -14.77 -7.49
CA VAL A 19 -10.94 -15.19 -6.23
C VAL A 19 -10.72 -14.00 -5.31
N PHE A 20 -10.32 -12.86 -5.88
CA PHE A 20 -10.05 -11.62 -5.17
C PHE A 20 -10.88 -10.50 -5.77
N ALA A 21 -12.07 -10.24 -5.21
CA ALA A 21 -12.99 -9.22 -5.71
C ALA A 21 -12.47 -7.78 -5.49
N TYR A 22 -11.39 -7.40 -6.17
CA TYR A 22 -10.81 -6.07 -6.14
C TYR A 22 -11.60 -5.09 -7.02
N GLN A 23 -11.58 -3.81 -6.65
CA GLN A 23 -12.50 -2.78 -7.16
C GLN A 23 -12.11 -2.22 -8.54
N GLY A 24 -10.83 -2.22 -8.92
CA GLY A 24 -10.39 -1.79 -10.24
C GLY A 24 -10.65 -2.84 -11.33
N VAL A 25 -10.59 -2.43 -12.59
CA VAL A 25 -10.73 -3.35 -13.75
C VAL A 25 -9.44 -4.06 -14.09
N ARG A 26 -8.30 -3.58 -13.56
CA ARG A 26 -6.97 -4.17 -13.78
C ARG A 26 -6.10 -4.08 -12.53
N ALA A 27 -5.53 -5.20 -12.10
CA ALA A 27 -4.46 -5.19 -11.10
C ALA A 27 -3.15 -4.68 -11.72
N ILE A 28 -2.49 -3.73 -11.06
CA ILE A 28 -1.20 -3.18 -11.52
C ILE A 28 -0.02 -3.69 -10.67
N GLN A 29 -0.26 -3.93 -9.39
CA GLN A 29 0.69 -4.50 -8.45
C GLN A 29 -0.07 -5.43 -7.51
N ILE A 30 0.51 -6.61 -7.28
CA ILE A 30 0.00 -7.63 -6.39
C ILE A 30 1.18 -8.13 -5.58
N ASP A 31 1.00 -8.23 -4.27
CA ASP A 31 1.98 -8.74 -3.34
C ASP A 31 1.30 -9.69 -2.35
N GLU A 32 1.79 -10.92 -2.24
CA GLU A 32 1.34 -11.88 -1.23
C GLU A 32 2.39 -11.94 -0.12
N ALA A 33 1.96 -11.64 1.11
CA ALA A 33 2.81 -11.70 2.28
C ALA A 33 2.06 -12.36 3.44
N ASN A 34 2.65 -13.42 3.96
CA ASN A 34 1.99 -14.30 4.92
C ASN A 34 2.81 -14.39 6.20
N SER A 35 2.13 -14.36 7.34
CA SER A 35 2.66 -14.74 8.65
C SER A 35 2.39 -16.22 8.84
N GLU A 36 3.42 -17.05 8.71
CA GLU A 36 3.29 -18.50 8.64
C GLU A 36 2.51 -19.06 9.86
N GLY A 37 1.42 -19.79 9.57
CA GLY A 37 0.54 -20.37 10.58
C GLY A 37 -0.41 -19.40 11.29
N ASN A 38 -0.40 -18.11 10.95
CA ASN A 38 -1.27 -17.10 11.59
C ASN A 38 -2.17 -16.37 10.58
N GLU A 39 -1.60 -15.86 9.49
CA GLU A 39 -2.33 -14.96 8.59
C GLU A 39 -1.77 -15.03 7.16
N ASP A 40 -2.65 -15.26 6.18
CA ASP A 40 -2.32 -15.11 4.77
C ASP A 40 -2.89 -13.78 4.25
N ASN A 41 -2.07 -12.97 3.59
CA ASN A 41 -2.52 -11.69 3.02
C ASN A 41 -2.11 -11.53 1.56
N VAL A 42 -3.00 -10.89 0.80
CA VAL A 42 -2.73 -10.40 -0.56
C VAL A 42 -3.06 -8.92 -0.62
N PHE A 43 -2.09 -8.12 -1.05
CA PHE A 43 -2.21 -6.69 -1.25
C PHE A 43 -2.31 -6.40 -2.73
N ILE A 44 -3.35 -5.68 -3.14
CA ILE A 44 -3.62 -5.40 -4.55
C ILE A 44 -3.76 -3.90 -4.75
N PHE A 45 -2.90 -3.35 -5.60
CA PHE A 45 -3.20 -2.11 -6.30
C PHE A 45 -3.91 -2.44 -7.59
N SER A 46 -5.12 -1.90 -7.77
CA SER A 46 -5.89 -2.01 -9.00
C SER A 46 -6.30 -0.63 -9.50
N LYS A 47 -6.49 -0.49 -10.81
CA LYS A 47 -6.87 0.78 -11.44
C LYS A 47 -8.08 0.59 -12.32
N ILE A 48 -8.73 1.72 -12.63
CA ILE A 48 -9.70 1.81 -13.72
C ILE A 48 -9.00 1.66 -15.09
N GLU A 49 -9.75 1.84 -16.16
CA GLU A 49 -9.29 1.73 -17.54
C GLU A 49 -8.00 2.56 -17.79
N LYS A 50 -7.17 2.11 -18.73
CA LYS A 50 -5.97 2.87 -19.10
C LYS A 50 -6.38 4.25 -19.64
N ASN A 51 -5.58 5.27 -19.34
CA ASN A 51 -5.77 6.65 -19.83
C ASN A 51 -7.03 7.36 -19.34
N ALA A 52 -7.71 6.86 -18.31
CA ALA A 52 -8.79 7.58 -17.67
C ALA A 52 -8.27 8.87 -16.98
N ASN A 53 -9.04 9.95 -17.10
CA ASN A 53 -8.78 11.21 -16.40
C ASN A 53 -10.14 11.79 -15.92
N PRO A 54 -10.39 11.90 -14.60
CA PRO A 54 -9.47 11.58 -13.51
C PRO A 54 -9.03 10.12 -13.50
N ASP A 55 -7.78 9.91 -13.07
CA ASP A 55 -7.22 8.60 -12.82
C ASP A 55 -7.67 8.12 -11.44
N LYS A 56 -7.89 6.81 -11.33
CA LYS A 56 -8.36 6.18 -10.10
C LYS A 56 -7.62 4.88 -9.82
N MET A 57 -7.15 4.76 -8.59
CA MET A 57 -6.46 3.60 -8.07
C MET A 57 -7.09 3.16 -6.75
N TYR A 58 -7.19 1.86 -6.56
CA TYR A 58 -7.62 1.23 -5.32
C TYR A 58 -6.46 0.47 -4.72
N PHE A 59 -6.27 0.58 -3.42
CA PHE A 59 -5.41 -0.30 -2.66
C PHE A 59 -6.26 -1.15 -1.72
N GLN A 60 -6.11 -2.47 -1.78
CA GLN A 60 -6.89 -3.41 -0.97
C GLN A 60 -6.00 -4.45 -0.32
N ARG A 61 -6.20 -4.68 0.98
CA ARG A 61 -5.71 -5.84 1.72
C ARG A 61 -6.79 -6.91 1.73
N PHE A 62 -6.47 -8.06 1.17
CA PHE A 62 -7.24 -9.29 1.33
C PHE A 62 -6.56 -10.15 2.38
N THR A 63 -7.35 -10.72 3.29
CA THR A 63 -6.87 -11.68 4.29
C THR A 63 -7.68 -12.95 4.18
N LYS A 64 -7.02 -14.11 4.30
CA LYS A 64 -7.72 -15.39 4.24
C LYS A 64 -8.35 -15.72 5.58
N VAL A 65 -9.67 -15.91 5.59
CA VAL A 65 -10.44 -16.31 6.78
C VAL A 65 -11.32 -17.50 6.42
N ASN A 66 -11.19 -18.60 7.16
CA ASN A 66 -11.94 -19.84 6.93
C ASN A 66 -11.85 -20.32 5.46
N GLY A 67 -10.65 -20.23 4.87
CA GLY A 67 -10.39 -20.62 3.48
C GLY A 67 -10.85 -19.63 2.41
N LYS A 68 -11.48 -18.51 2.77
CA LYS A 68 -11.97 -17.49 1.83
C LYS A 68 -11.20 -16.19 1.96
N TRP A 69 -10.92 -15.54 0.83
CA TRP A 69 -10.31 -14.21 0.81
C TRP A 69 -11.35 -13.14 1.07
N ILE A 70 -11.10 -12.30 2.07
CA ILE A 70 -11.98 -11.17 2.43
C ILE A 70 -11.19 -9.87 2.42
N VAL A 71 -11.80 -8.79 1.92
CA VAL A 71 -11.22 -7.45 2.01
C VAL A 71 -11.24 -7.02 3.47
N LYS A 72 -10.08 -6.79 4.06
CA LYS A 72 -9.93 -6.28 5.43
C LYS A 72 -9.76 -4.77 5.49
N ALA A 73 -9.11 -4.21 4.47
CA ALA A 73 -8.88 -2.78 4.39
C ALA A 73 -8.88 -2.34 2.92
N SER A 74 -9.42 -1.16 2.63
CA SER A 74 -9.44 -0.57 1.29
C SER A 74 -9.25 0.94 1.37
N VAL A 75 -8.61 1.51 0.36
CA VAL A 75 -8.62 2.95 0.09
C VAL A 75 -8.75 3.21 -1.40
N GLU A 76 -9.62 4.16 -1.75
CA GLU A 76 -9.72 4.73 -3.10
C GLU A 76 -8.85 6.00 -3.17
N ILE A 77 -8.07 6.11 -4.24
CA ILE A 77 -7.21 7.24 -4.56
C ILE A 77 -7.71 7.77 -5.90
N ASN A 78 -8.08 9.05 -5.92
CA ASN A 78 -8.60 9.74 -7.09
C ASN A 78 -7.73 10.97 -7.36
N HIS A 79 -7.28 11.15 -8.61
CA HIS A 79 -6.37 12.22 -8.98
C HIS A 79 -6.63 12.74 -10.39
N ASN A 80 -6.66 14.06 -10.55
CA ASN A 80 -6.75 14.74 -11.85
C ASN A 80 -5.36 14.78 -12.51
N GLY A 81 -4.84 13.62 -12.89
CA GLY A 81 -3.48 13.43 -13.37
C GLY A 81 -3.16 11.96 -13.50
N ILE A 82 -1.97 11.55 -13.08
CA ILE A 82 -1.50 10.16 -13.18
C ILE A 82 -1.14 9.65 -11.80
N ILE A 83 -1.61 8.44 -11.46
CA ILE A 83 -1.27 7.73 -10.24
C ILE A 83 -0.30 6.58 -10.56
N SER A 84 0.88 6.55 -9.93
CA SER A 84 1.87 5.49 -10.15
C SER A 84 2.26 4.81 -8.84
N ALA A 85 2.09 3.48 -8.77
CA ALA A 85 2.59 2.69 -7.65
C ALA A 85 4.08 2.35 -7.86
N TRP A 86 4.90 2.57 -6.84
CA TRP A 86 6.33 2.29 -6.88
C TRP A 86 6.59 0.86 -6.39
N GLY A 87 6.42 -0.12 -7.29
CA GLY A 87 6.38 -1.53 -6.91
C GLY A 87 7.63 -2.11 -6.23
N SER A 88 8.79 -1.47 -6.35
CA SER A 88 10.02 -1.84 -5.65
C SER A 88 10.18 -1.19 -4.27
N ARG A 89 9.41 -0.13 -3.98
CA ARG A 89 9.50 0.64 -2.73
C ARG A 89 8.36 0.23 -1.81
N LYS A 90 8.55 -0.91 -1.15
CA LYS A 90 7.60 -1.57 -0.25
C LYS A 90 8.33 -2.41 0.80
N GLY A 91 7.62 -2.86 1.82
CA GLY A 91 8.16 -3.77 2.83
C GLY A 91 7.08 -4.47 3.64
N PHE A 92 7.47 -5.58 4.25
CA PHE A 92 6.60 -6.46 5.04
C PHE A 92 7.32 -6.85 6.33
N ALA A 93 6.62 -6.78 7.47
CA ALA A 93 7.17 -7.07 8.78
C ALA A 93 6.08 -7.49 9.77
N ASP A 94 6.50 -7.73 11.02
CA ASP A 94 5.67 -7.89 12.21
C ASP A 94 6.32 -7.01 13.30
N TYR A 95 6.07 -5.70 13.23
CA TYR A 95 6.85 -4.70 13.98
C TYR A 95 6.57 -4.77 15.48
N ASP A 96 5.30 -4.93 15.87
CA ASP A 96 4.86 -5.02 17.26
C ASP A 96 4.77 -6.47 17.78
N LYS A 97 5.14 -7.46 16.96
CA LYS A 97 5.20 -8.89 17.33
C LYS A 97 3.82 -9.46 17.65
N ASP A 98 2.79 -8.96 17.00
CA ASP A 98 1.41 -9.41 17.14
C ASP A 98 1.07 -10.59 16.22
N LYS A 99 2.04 -11.02 15.40
CA LYS A 99 1.95 -12.10 14.41
C LYS A 99 1.02 -11.80 13.23
N SER A 100 0.61 -10.55 13.04
CA SER A 100 -0.07 -10.05 11.84
C SER A 100 0.97 -9.44 10.90
N VAL A 101 0.67 -9.45 9.60
CA VAL A 101 1.52 -8.76 8.62
C VAL A 101 1.28 -7.25 8.68
N ASP A 102 2.35 -6.52 8.98
CA ASP A 102 2.50 -5.09 8.73
C ASP A 102 3.08 -4.91 7.32
N ALA A 103 2.50 -4.03 6.51
CA ALA A 103 2.96 -3.78 5.14
C ALA A 103 2.98 -2.29 4.83
N PHE A 104 4.00 -1.82 4.13
CA PHE A 104 4.01 -0.47 3.57
C PHE A 104 4.26 -0.47 2.06
N PHE A 105 3.67 0.52 1.38
CA PHE A 105 3.76 0.69 -0.06
C PHE A 105 3.89 2.17 -0.41
N ILE A 106 4.66 2.48 -1.46
CA ILE A 106 4.79 3.84 -1.97
C ILE A 106 4.04 4.01 -3.29
N TYR A 107 3.40 5.17 -3.44
CA TYR A 107 2.87 5.63 -4.72
C TYR A 107 3.10 7.13 -4.87
N ALA A 108 3.09 7.61 -6.11
CA ALA A 108 3.24 9.01 -6.44
C ALA A 108 2.08 9.49 -7.32
N LEU A 109 1.78 10.78 -7.20
CA LEU A 109 0.82 11.51 -8.01
C LEU A 109 1.57 12.47 -8.92
N TYR A 110 1.21 12.49 -10.20
CA TYR A 110 1.80 13.34 -11.22
C TYR A 110 0.70 14.15 -11.91
N ASP A 111 1.07 15.29 -12.49
CA ASP A 111 0.19 15.99 -13.41
C ASP A 111 0.07 15.23 -14.75
N THR A 112 -0.74 15.75 -15.68
CA THR A 112 -0.92 15.16 -17.02
C THR A 112 0.33 15.22 -17.89
N ASN A 113 1.36 15.97 -17.49
CA ASN A 113 2.66 16.08 -18.17
C ASN A 113 3.73 15.23 -17.48
N PHE A 114 3.35 14.29 -16.63
CA PHE A 114 4.26 13.42 -15.86
C PHE A 114 5.20 14.18 -14.92
N ARG A 115 4.81 15.38 -14.47
CA ARG A 115 5.55 16.09 -13.41
C ARG A 115 5.03 15.64 -12.06
N GLU A 116 5.92 15.18 -11.20
CA GLU A 116 5.58 14.77 -9.85
C GLU A 116 4.91 15.92 -9.08
N GLN A 117 3.88 15.59 -8.31
CA GLN A 117 3.16 16.53 -7.45
C GLN A 117 3.26 16.14 -5.97
N SER A 118 3.28 14.83 -5.69
CA SER A 118 3.37 14.32 -4.33
C SER A 118 3.75 12.85 -4.28
N VAL A 119 4.42 12.44 -3.21
CA VAL A 119 4.70 11.05 -2.87
C VAL A 119 3.91 10.68 -1.63
N HIS A 120 3.44 9.44 -1.60
CA HIS A 120 2.57 8.90 -0.56
C HIS A 120 3.06 7.54 -0.10
N LEU A 121 2.93 7.28 1.19
CA LEU A 121 3.10 5.97 1.81
C LEU A 121 1.73 5.50 2.32
N ILE A 122 1.36 4.26 2.01
CA ILE A 122 0.27 3.53 2.67
C ILE A 122 0.90 2.51 3.61
N PHE A 123 0.57 2.59 4.89
CA PHE A 123 0.91 1.59 5.89
C PHE A 123 -0.34 0.82 6.29
N SER A 124 -0.33 -0.49 6.08
CA SER A 124 -1.40 -1.41 6.41
C SER A 124 -1.01 -2.23 7.64
N LYS A 125 -1.83 -2.14 8.69
CA LYS A 125 -1.71 -2.93 9.91
C LYS A 125 -3.08 -3.43 10.33
N LYS A 126 -3.25 -4.76 10.39
CA LYS A 126 -4.55 -5.42 10.59
C LYS A 126 -5.61 -4.91 9.58
N ASP A 127 -6.70 -4.35 10.07
CA ASP A 127 -7.80 -3.78 9.28
C ASP A 127 -7.68 -2.26 9.10
N GLN A 128 -6.56 -1.66 9.51
CA GLN A 128 -6.33 -0.21 9.44
C GLN A 128 -5.33 0.15 8.35
N LEU A 129 -5.60 1.27 7.67
CA LEU A 129 -4.66 1.95 6.79
C LEU A 129 -4.27 3.29 7.39
N TYR A 130 -2.99 3.60 7.30
CA TYR A 130 -2.40 4.86 7.72
C TYR A 130 -1.64 5.45 6.53
N THR A 131 -1.65 6.77 6.38
CA THR A 131 -0.97 7.41 5.25
C THR A 131 -0.01 8.50 5.69
N ILE A 132 1.08 8.63 4.94
CA ILE A 132 2.01 9.77 4.98
C ILE A 132 2.07 10.33 3.58
N GLU A 133 2.00 11.65 3.44
CA GLU A 133 2.03 12.37 2.17
C GLU A 133 3.06 13.49 2.26
N SER A 134 3.83 13.68 1.20
CA SER A 134 4.70 14.86 1.03
C SER A 134 4.55 15.43 -0.38
N LYS A 135 4.58 16.76 -0.51
CA LYS A 135 4.23 17.47 -1.75
C LYS A 135 5.40 18.25 -2.31
N VAL A 136 5.48 18.33 -3.64
CA VAL A 136 6.42 19.22 -4.32
C VAL A 136 6.18 20.68 -3.94
N SER A 137 4.93 21.08 -3.72
CA SER A 137 4.57 22.46 -3.34
C SER A 137 5.17 22.94 -2.02
N ASN A 138 5.73 22.04 -1.21
CA ASN A 138 6.45 22.38 0.03
C ASN A 138 7.90 21.90 0.02
N ASP A 139 8.47 21.65 -1.17
CA ASP A 139 9.79 21.06 -1.39
C ASP A 139 9.99 19.72 -0.66
N PHE A 140 8.91 18.96 -0.47
CA PHE A 140 8.89 17.75 0.36
C PHE A 140 9.33 17.95 1.83
N LYS A 141 9.26 19.18 2.35
CA LYS A 141 9.74 19.52 3.71
C LYS A 141 8.71 19.34 4.81
N LYS A 142 7.43 19.19 4.45
CA LYS A 142 6.34 18.98 5.42
C LYS A 142 5.49 17.80 5.02
N ASP A 143 5.36 16.87 5.96
CA ASP A 143 4.54 15.69 5.78
C ASP A 143 3.13 15.91 6.33
N LYS A 144 2.15 15.33 5.65
CA LYS A 144 0.77 15.20 6.12
C LYS A 144 0.49 13.75 6.47
N PHE A 145 -0.12 13.53 7.63
CA PHE A 145 -0.47 12.21 8.14
C PHE A 145 -1.99 12.00 8.07
N SER A 146 -2.43 10.75 7.95
CA SER A 146 -3.84 10.41 8.16
C SER A 146 -4.27 10.69 9.61
N ASP A 147 -5.56 10.97 9.82
CA ASP A 147 -6.07 11.33 11.15
C ASP A 147 -5.88 10.23 12.20
N ASN A 148 -5.93 8.97 11.78
CA ASN A 148 -5.68 7.81 12.62
C ASN A 148 -4.18 7.53 12.86
N PHE A 149 -3.24 8.21 12.19
CA PHE A 149 -1.80 7.97 12.37
C PHE A 149 -1.35 8.16 13.83
N LYS A 150 -2.02 9.03 14.58
CA LYS A 150 -1.76 9.25 16.00
C LYS A 150 -1.99 7.99 16.84
N SER A 151 -2.95 7.14 16.48
CA SER A 151 -3.27 5.90 17.22
C SER A 151 -2.35 4.73 16.89
N LEU A 152 -1.46 4.89 15.90
CA LEU A 152 -0.48 3.87 15.60
C LEU A 152 0.51 3.70 16.76
N ASP A 153 0.82 2.44 17.10
CA ASP A 153 1.73 2.09 18.18
C ASP A 153 3.13 2.67 17.95
N ALA A 154 3.87 2.87 19.04
CA ALA A 154 5.15 3.58 18.99
C ALA A 154 6.21 2.84 18.16
N VAL A 155 6.18 1.51 18.11
CA VAL A 155 7.18 0.71 17.40
C VAL A 155 6.94 0.81 15.90
N SER A 156 5.74 0.48 15.43
CA SER A 156 5.38 0.58 14.01
C SER A 156 5.54 2.01 13.49
N LYS A 157 5.14 3.01 14.29
CA LYS A 157 5.30 4.43 13.93
C LYS A 157 6.76 4.82 13.73
N LYS A 158 7.66 4.37 14.62
CA LYS A 158 9.09 4.64 14.51
C LYS A 158 9.66 4.04 13.22
N GLU A 159 9.41 2.75 12.98
CA GLU A 159 9.95 2.03 11.82
C GLU A 159 9.50 2.65 10.49
N ILE A 160 8.22 3.00 10.38
CA ILE A 160 7.68 3.62 9.16
C ILE A 160 8.22 5.04 8.95
N LEU A 161 8.36 5.83 10.01
CA LEU A 161 8.97 7.17 9.89
C LEU A 161 10.45 7.09 9.53
N GLU A 162 11.19 6.11 10.05
CA GLU A 162 12.59 5.90 9.68
C GLU A 162 12.74 5.55 8.20
N TYR A 163 11.89 4.66 7.67
CA TYR A 163 11.85 4.38 6.23
C TYR A 163 11.51 5.64 5.43
N TRP A 164 10.43 6.32 5.80
CA TRP A 164 9.93 7.51 5.12
C TRP A 164 10.97 8.64 5.05
N ASN A 165 11.71 8.86 6.13
CA ASN A 165 12.73 9.90 6.20
C ASN A 165 13.96 9.59 5.33
N LYS A 166 14.27 8.31 5.10
CA LYS A 166 15.37 7.85 4.24
C LYS A 166 14.98 7.74 2.76
N LEU A 167 13.68 7.70 2.46
CA LEU A 167 13.17 7.60 1.11
C LEU A 167 13.56 8.83 0.28
N ASP A 168 14.24 8.61 -0.85
CA ASP A 168 14.42 9.63 -1.89
C ASP A 168 13.06 9.90 -2.57
N LYS A 169 12.42 11.00 -2.21
CA LYS A 169 11.05 11.32 -2.67
C LYS A 169 11.01 11.96 -4.05
N ILE A 170 12.16 12.24 -4.65
CA ILE A 170 12.21 12.84 -5.98
C ILE A 170 12.34 11.71 -6.99
N ASP A 171 11.34 11.56 -7.84
CA ASP A 171 11.47 10.73 -9.03
C ASP A 171 12.39 11.45 -10.04
N LYS A 172 13.52 10.83 -10.38
CA LYS A 172 14.56 11.41 -11.25
C LYS A 172 14.35 11.07 -12.72
#